data_AF-X1ISD5-F1
#
_entry.id   AF-X1ISD5-F1
#
_cell.length_a   1.000
_cell.length_b   1.000
_cell.length_c   1.000
_cell.angle_alpha   90.00
_cell.angle_beta   90.00
_cell.angle_gamma   90.00
#
_symmetry.space_group_name_H-M   'P 1'
#
loop_
_entity.id
_entity.type
_entity.pdbx_description
1 polymer ?
#
loop_
_entity_poly.entity_id
_entity_poly.type
_entity_poly.pdbx_seq_one_letter_code
_entity_poly.pdbx_strand_id
1 'polypeptide(L)'
;YWQFTFNKVNIDKRIENCLNILKGKRLIKMNRNGVLSPTDSAILIAAKRIKVETFLFFKSWLRYCENGDISILEILFLLALSPDGKALPIPFSQAIRDDYKKGIYRCGYRKNYWNKLLRLIFEQDDEDKKLFRDKILMKKEKEETTSLEDYIIFKKTHLLYDWIMGKKSVKAIEQEYGLYRGCIYRLGEGFSWLADSLSAIAESVGWEKKINKDLNKIRMLSNRLVEGVQEKGINLALLYMPGLSRYHIRRLVEAGYGDEKSLRDASEVELGK
;
A
#
# COMPACT_ATOMS: atom_id res chain seq x y z
N TYR A 1 7.84 -37.50 -4.78
CA TYR A 1 8.42 -36.61 -5.80
C TYR A 1 7.32 -36.13 -6.72
N TRP A 2 7.02 -34.83 -6.76
CA TRP A 2 6.05 -34.28 -7.72
C TRP A 2 6.77 -33.98 -9.04
N GLN A 3 6.58 -34.82 -10.06
CA GLN A 3 6.98 -34.50 -11.43
C GLN A 3 5.80 -33.82 -12.13
N PHE A 4 5.95 -32.55 -12.46
CA PHE A 4 4.99 -31.81 -13.29
C PHE A 4 5.46 -31.90 -14.75
N THR A 5 4.81 -32.75 -15.56
CA THR A 5 4.98 -32.75 -17.01
C THR A 5 4.19 -31.59 -17.60
N PHE A 6 4.87 -30.52 -17.97
CA PHE A 6 4.25 -29.42 -18.69
C PHE A 6 3.93 -29.83 -20.13
N ASN A 7 2.67 -29.75 -20.53
CA ASN A 7 2.27 -29.92 -21.93
C ASN A 7 2.77 -28.72 -22.75
N LYS A 8 3.79 -28.93 -23.60
CA LYS A 8 4.44 -27.87 -24.39
C LYS A 8 3.48 -27.09 -25.29
N VAL A 9 2.49 -27.75 -25.90
CA VAL A 9 1.48 -27.10 -26.76
C VAL A 9 0.63 -26.08 -25.98
N ASN A 10 0.42 -26.31 -24.69
CA ASN A 10 -0.29 -25.38 -23.82
C ASN A 10 0.61 -24.16 -23.46
N ILE A 11 1.92 -24.34 -23.37
CA ILE A 11 2.85 -23.25 -23.06
C ILE A 11 2.90 -22.25 -24.22
N ASP A 12 3.06 -22.70 -25.46
CA ASP A 12 3.17 -21.80 -26.62
C ASP A 12 1.92 -20.95 -26.79
N LYS A 13 0.73 -21.58 -26.68
CA LYS A 13 -0.56 -20.87 -26.72
C LYS A 13 -0.68 -19.84 -25.59
N ARG A 14 -0.19 -20.15 -24.39
CA ARG A 14 -0.19 -19.22 -23.25
C ARG A 14 0.77 -18.05 -23.48
N ILE A 15 1.97 -18.31 -24.01
CA ILE A 15 2.93 -17.26 -24.36
C ILE A 15 2.33 -16.32 -25.40
N GLU A 16 1.74 -16.86 -26.46
CA GLU A 16 1.11 -16.05 -27.51
C GLU A 16 -0.04 -15.20 -26.99
N ASN A 17 -0.90 -15.78 -26.13
CA ASN A 17 -1.94 -15.02 -25.45
C ASN A 17 -1.37 -13.88 -24.60
N CYS A 18 -0.30 -14.12 -23.84
CA CYS A 18 0.38 -13.09 -23.04
C CYS A 18 0.97 -12.00 -23.95
N LEU A 19 1.65 -12.35 -25.04
CA LEU A 19 2.20 -11.39 -26.00
C LEU A 19 1.10 -10.53 -26.63
N ASN A 20 -0.05 -11.13 -26.98
CA ASN A 20 -1.19 -10.39 -27.52
C ASN A 20 -1.78 -9.41 -26.50
N ILE A 21 -1.87 -9.80 -25.23
CA ILE A 21 -2.28 -8.89 -24.15
C ILE A 21 -1.28 -7.73 -24.01
N LEU A 22 0.03 -8.01 -23.97
CA LEU A 22 1.06 -6.98 -23.85
C LEU A 22 1.08 -6.01 -25.04
N LYS A 23 0.89 -6.52 -26.27
CA LYS A 23 0.71 -5.70 -27.48
C LYS A 23 -0.52 -4.82 -27.36
N GLY A 24 -1.68 -5.41 -27.00
CA GLY A 24 -2.94 -4.68 -26.85
C GLY A 24 -2.89 -3.58 -25.78
N LYS A 25 -2.07 -3.76 -24.73
CA LYS A 25 -1.83 -2.76 -23.69
C LYS A 25 -0.69 -1.77 -24.01
N ARG A 26 -0.09 -1.86 -25.20
CA ARG A 26 1.04 -1.03 -25.68
C ARG A 26 2.29 -1.13 -24.78
N LEU A 27 2.52 -2.31 -24.21
CA LEU A 27 3.69 -2.61 -23.38
C LEU A 27 4.86 -3.18 -24.19
N ILE A 28 4.57 -3.76 -25.34
CA ILE A 28 5.57 -4.18 -26.32
C ILE A 28 5.24 -3.62 -27.69
N LYS A 29 6.26 -3.38 -28.50
CA LYS A 29 6.16 -3.00 -29.90
C LYS A 29 6.77 -4.10 -30.76
N MET A 30 6.31 -4.21 -32.00
CA MET A 30 6.88 -5.10 -32.99
C MET A 30 7.37 -4.26 -34.16
N ASN A 31 8.63 -4.42 -34.54
CA ASN A 31 9.15 -3.74 -35.72
C ASN A 31 8.73 -4.46 -37.01
N ARG A 32 9.07 -3.90 -38.17
CA ARG A 32 8.75 -4.47 -39.50
C ARG A 32 9.33 -5.87 -39.73
N ASN A 33 10.39 -6.23 -39.00
CA ASN A 33 11.07 -7.52 -39.10
C ASN A 33 10.52 -8.56 -38.11
N GLY A 34 9.41 -8.25 -37.40
CA GLY A 34 8.80 -9.15 -36.42
C GLY A 34 9.51 -9.18 -35.05
N VAL A 35 10.55 -8.37 -34.84
CA VAL A 35 11.28 -8.32 -33.56
C VAL A 35 10.46 -7.54 -32.53
N LEU A 36 10.26 -8.15 -31.36
CA LEU A 36 9.56 -7.53 -30.24
C LEU A 36 10.53 -6.73 -29.36
N SER A 37 10.12 -5.53 -28.98
CA SER A 37 10.86 -4.68 -28.03
C SER A 37 9.93 -4.13 -26.96
N PRO A 38 10.38 -4.03 -25.69
CA PRO A 38 9.59 -3.41 -24.64
C PRO A 38 9.43 -1.91 -24.88
N THR A 39 8.35 -1.33 -24.35
CA THR A 39 8.21 0.12 -24.21
C THR A 39 8.76 0.59 -22.87
N ASP A 40 8.94 1.91 -22.68
CA ASP A 40 9.40 2.48 -21.41
C ASP A 40 8.50 2.07 -20.23
N SER A 41 7.18 1.98 -20.45
CA SER A 41 6.24 1.46 -19.45
C SER A 41 6.52 0.00 -19.11
N ALA A 42 6.86 -0.86 -20.08
CA ALA A 42 7.20 -2.26 -19.79
C ALA A 42 8.55 -2.40 -19.09
N ILE A 43 9.54 -1.58 -19.46
CA ILE A 43 10.82 -1.50 -18.75
C ILE A 43 10.57 -1.09 -17.30
N LEU A 44 9.73 -0.08 -17.06
CA LEU A 44 9.37 0.36 -15.70
C LEU A 44 8.68 -0.74 -14.89
N ILE A 45 7.71 -1.44 -15.48
CA ILE A 45 7.03 -2.58 -14.82
C ILE A 45 8.05 -3.64 -14.39
N ALA A 46 8.96 -4.01 -15.29
CA ALA A 46 10.00 -4.99 -15.03
C ALA A 46 10.97 -4.50 -13.94
N ALA A 47 11.41 -3.24 -14.01
CA ALA A 47 12.33 -2.64 -13.06
C ALA A 47 11.73 -2.55 -11.64
N LYS A 48 10.45 -2.16 -11.54
CA LYS A 48 9.71 -2.12 -10.26
C LYS A 48 9.27 -3.51 -9.80
N ARG A 49 9.38 -4.55 -10.63
CA ARG A 49 9.00 -5.95 -10.33
C ARG A 49 7.54 -6.12 -9.91
N ILE A 50 6.67 -5.26 -10.42
CA ILE A 50 5.22 -5.32 -10.17
C ILE A 50 4.52 -6.11 -11.28
N LYS A 51 3.32 -6.59 -10.99
CA LYS A 51 2.44 -7.19 -12.00
C LYS A 51 1.98 -6.14 -13.02
N VAL A 52 1.76 -6.58 -14.25
CA VAL A 52 1.18 -5.74 -15.32
C VAL A 52 -0.19 -5.21 -14.89
N GLU A 53 -0.97 -6.03 -14.20
CA GLU A 53 -2.29 -5.67 -13.69
C GLU A 53 -2.21 -4.57 -12.62
N THR A 54 -1.20 -4.59 -11.74
CA THR A 54 -0.93 -3.51 -10.77
C THR A 54 -0.61 -2.21 -11.47
N PHE A 55 0.27 -2.24 -12.48
CA PHE A 55 0.59 -1.05 -13.26
C PHE A 55 -0.64 -0.46 -13.94
N LEU A 56 -1.45 -1.30 -14.60
CA LEU A 56 -2.66 -0.85 -15.27
C LEU A 56 -3.70 -0.30 -14.29
N PHE A 57 -3.81 -0.92 -13.11
CA PHE A 57 -4.69 -0.46 -12.04
C PHE A 57 -4.29 0.92 -11.52
N PHE A 58 -3.02 1.12 -11.16
CA PHE A 58 -2.51 2.42 -10.73
C PHE A 58 -2.63 3.48 -11.83
N LYS A 59 -2.24 3.16 -13.07
CA LYS A 59 -2.38 4.06 -14.22
C LYS A 59 -3.83 4.46 -14.47
N SER A 60 -4.78 3.57 -14.24
CA SER A 60 -6.21 3.88 -14.34
C SER A 60 -6.64 4.87 -13.26
N TRP A 61 -6.26 4.65 -12.00
CA TRP A 61 -6.59 5.56 -10.90
C TRP A 61 -5.97 6.95 -11.11
N LEU A 62 -4.70 7.03 -11.53
CA LEU A 62 -3.99 8.28 -11.84
C LEU A 62 -4.65 9.10 -12.98
N ARG A 63 -5.54 8.51 -13.79
CA ARG A 63 -6.29 9.24 -14.82
C ARG A 63 -7.53 9.95 -14.29
N TYR A 64 -8.16 9.41 -13.26
CA TYR A 64 -9.42 9.95 -12.70
C TYR A 64 -9.19 10.80 -11.45
N CYS A 65 -8.00 10.73 -10.87
CA CYS A 65 -7.65 11.57 -9.72
C CYS A 65 -7.41 13.01 -10.22
N GLU A 66 -8.50 13.76 -10.38
CA GLU A 66 -8.51 15.15 -10.80
C GLU A 66 -8.33 16.04 -9.56
N ASN A 67 -7.34 16.95 -9.58
CA ASN A 67 -7.23 18.14 -8.71
C ASN A 67 -6.52 18.08 -7.35
N GLY A 68 -5.60 17.15 -7.12
CA GLY A 68 -4.52 17.45 -6.17
C GLY A 68 -4.86 17.40 -4.69
N ASP A 69 -5.88 16.63 -4.33
CA ASP A 69 -6.30 16.42 -2.95
C ASP A 69 -6.39 14.92 -2.63
N ILE A 70 -5.30 14.20 -2.88
CA ILE A 70 -5.24 12.78 -2.50
C ILE A 70 -4.97 12.69 -1.00
N SER A 71 -5.81 11.93 -0.30
CA SER A 71 -5.59 11.58 1.11
C SER A 71 -4.64 10.40 1.24
N ILE A 72 -3.92 10.35 2.37
CA ILE A 72 -3.05 9.21 2.67
C ILE A 72 -3.87 7.92 2.80
N LEU A 73 -5.09 8.01 3.33
CA LEU A 73 -5.99 6.86 3.43
C LEU A 73 -6.35 6.32 2.04
N GLU A 74 -6.64 7.21 1.08
CA GLU A 74 -6.95 6.81 -0.30
C GLU A 74 -5.77 6.07 -0.94
N ILE A 75 -4.54 6.59 -0.77
CA ILE A 75 -3.34 5.92 -1.30
C ILE A 75 -3.19 4.53 -0.68
N LEU A 76 -3.26 4.41 0.65
CA LEU A 76 -3.12 3.10 1.32
C LEU A 76 -4.17 2.10 0.82
N PHE A 77 -5.41 2.55 0.66
CA PHE A 77 -6.49 1.72 0.17
C PHE A 77 -6.28 1.29 -1.29
N LEU A 78 -5.83 2.21 -2.15
CA LEU A 78 -5.44 1.91 -3.52
C LEU A 78 -4.34 0.86 -3.57
N LEU A 79 -3.27 1.03 -2.79
CA LEU A 79 -2.17 0.06 -2.75
C LEU A 79 -2.69 -1.31 -2.32
N ALA A 80 -3.57 -1.38 -1.32
CA ALA A 80 -4.14 -2.63 -0.81
C ALA A 80 -5.07 -3.33 -1.81
N LEU A 81 -5.77 -2.57 -2.65
CA LEU A 81 -6.64 -3.08 -3.72
C LEU A 81 -5.84 -3.65 -4.91
N SER A 82 -4.59 -3.24 -5.09
CA SER A 82 -3.78 -3.67 -6.23
C SER A 82 -3.50 -5.19 -6.21
N PRO A 83 -3.30 -5.84 -7.38
CA PRO A 83 -2.96 -7.26 -7.46
C PRO A 83 -1.71 -7.68 -6.65
N ASP A 84 -0.72 -6.80 -6.51
CA ASP A 84 0.45 -7.05 -5.66
C ASP A 84 0.14 -6.76 -4.19
N GLY A 85 -0.59 -5.70 -3.86
CA GLY A 85 -1.03 -5.42 -2.48
C GLY A 85 -1.93 -6.51 -1.90
N LYS A 86 -2.80 -7.10 -2.72
CA LYS A 86 -3.59 -8.30 -2.38
C LYS A 86 -2.71 -9.50 -2.10
N ALA A 87 -1.65 -9.69 -2.88
CA ALA A 87 -0.72 -10.82 -2.77
C ALA A 87 0.21 -10.74 -1.54
N LEU A 88 0.43 -9.54 -0.98
CA LEU A 88 1.22 -9.38 0.25
C LEU A 88 0.54 -10.13 1.42
N PRO A 89 1.21 -11.08 2.08
CA PRO A 89 0.56 -11.93 3.07
C PRO A 89 0.32 -11.17 4.38
N ILE A 90 -0.88 -11.32 4.95
CA ILE A 90 -1.12 -11.08 6.37
C ILE A 90 -1.32 -12.44 7.03
N PRO A 91 -0.55 -12.79 8.08
CA PRO A 91 -0.82 -13.98 8.86
C PRO A 91 -2.27 -13.94 9.37
N PHE A 92 -3.01 -14.98 9.02
CA PHE A 92 -4.34 -15.19 9.58
C PHE A 92 -4.19 -15.82 10.96
N SER A 93 -4.93 -15.31 11.95
CA SER A 93 -5.11 -16.06 13.18
C SER A 93 -5.82 -17.38 12.86
N GLN A 94 -5.36 -18.47 13.48
CA GLN A 94 -5.96 -19.81 13.30
C GLN A 94 -7.47 -19.80 13.58
N ALA A 95 -7.94 -18.96 14.50
CA ALA A 95 -9.35 -18.75 14.81
C ALA A 95 -10.20 -18.39 13.58
N ILE A 96 -9.70 -17.55 12.66
CA ILE A 96 -10.43 -17.17 11.44
C ILE A 96 -10.43 -18.32 10.42
N ARG A 97 -9.36 -19.12 10.40
CA ARG A 97 -9.22 -20.28 9.50
C ARG A 97 -10.17 -21.40 9.92
N ASP A 98 -10.40 -21.57 11.21
CA ASP A 98 -11.33 -22.55 11.77
C ASP A 98 -12.80 -22.11 11.62
N ASP A 99 -13.10 -20.81 11.80
CA ASP A 99 -14.43 -20.25 11.50
C ASP A 99 -14.78 -20.40 10.00
N TYR A 100 -13.80 -20.23 9.11
CA TYR A 100 -13.97 -20.47 7.67
C TYR A 100 -14.24 -21.93 7.34
N LYS A 101 -13.52 -22.87 7.97
CA LYS A 101 -13.76 -24.32 7.80
C LYS A 101 -15.09 -24.77 8.38
N LYS A 102 -15.58 -24.12 9.44
CA LYS A 102 -16.82 -24.49 10.13
C LYS A 102 -18.07 -23.81 9.56
N GLY A 103 -17.94 -22.93 8.55
CA GLY A 103 -19.07 -22.14 8.04
C GLY A 103 -19.70 -21.24 9.10
N ILE A 104 -19.02 -21.01 10.23
CA ILE A 104 -19.54 -20.18 11.32
C ILE A 104 -19.21 -18.74 10.95
N TYR A 105 -20.18 -18.09 10.31
CA TYR A 105 -20.19 -16.67 10.02
C TYR A 105 -20.24 -15.86 11.33
N ARG A 106 -19.11 -15.73 12.04
CA ARG A 106 -18.97 -14.67 13.05
C ARG A 106 -18.86 -13.32 12.34
N CYS A 107 -20.03 -12.81 11.98
CA CYS A 107 -20.31 -11.52 11.34
C CYS A 107 -19.67 -10.31 12.06
N GLY A 108 -19.27 -10.44 13.32
CA GLY A 108 -18.69 -9.36 14.13
C GLY A 108 -17.28 -8.91 13.70
N TYR A 109 -16.37 -9.83 13.34
CA TYR A 109 -14.99 -9.44 13.02
C TYR A 109 -14.86 -8.77 11.64
N ARG A 110 -15.67 -9.19 10.66
CA ARG A 110 -15.63 -8.60 9.31
C ARG A 110 -16.19 -7.18 9.28
N LYS A 111 -17.29 -6.94 10.00
CA LYS A 111 -17.88 -5.61 10.15
C LYS A 111 -16.97 -4.63 10.89
N ASN A 112 -16.06 -5.10 11.74
CA ASN A 112 -15.18 -4.24 12.53
C ASN A 112 -14.26 -3.35 11.67
N TYR A 113 -13.44 -3.93 10.79
CA TYR A 113 -12.52 -3.13 9.98
C TYR A 113 -13.21 -2.33 8.88
N TRP A 114 -14.34 -2.81 8.36
CA TRP A 114 -15.20 -2.02 7.47
C TRP A 114 -15.67 -0.75 8.17
N ASN A 115 -16.23 -0.87 9.38
CA ASN A 115 -16.72 0.27 10.15
C ASN A 115 -15.60 1.22 10.58
N LYS A 116 -14.43 0.67 10.96
CA LYS A 116 -13.25 1.47 11.25
C LYS A 116 -12.79 2.28 10.04
N LEU A 117 -12.76 1.67 8.86
CA LEU A 117 -12.39 2.35 7.63
C LEU A 117 -13.42 3.42 7.23
N LEU A 118 -14.72 3.11 7.31
CA LEU A 118 -15.78 4.09 7.10
C LEU A 118 -15.64 5.31 8.02
N ARG A 119 -15.37 5.06 9.31
CA ARG A 119 -15.15 6.14 10.28
C ARG A 119 -13.97 7.03 9.85
N LEU A 120 -12.85 6.45 9.42
CA LEU A 120 -11.70 7.22 8.95
C LEU A 120 -11.99 8.02 7.66
N ILE A 121 -12.84 7.49 6.76
CA ILE A 121 -13.26 8.18 5.54
C ILE A 121 -14.08 9.42 5.91
N PHE A 122 -15.09 9.27 6.77
CA PHE A 122 -15.93 10.40 7.22
C PHE A 122 -15.13 11.42 8.05
N GLU A 123 -14.20 10.97 8.90
CA GLU A 123 -13.32 11.87 9.66
C GLU A 123 -12.36 12.69 8.77
N GLN A 124 -12.13 12.25 7.53
CA GLN A 124 -11.27 12.93 6.54
C GLN A 124 -12.05 13.64 5.44
N ASP A 125 -13.39 13.63 5.47
CA ASP A 125 -14.25 14.20 4.42
C ASP A 125 -13.96 13.60 3.02
N ASP A 126 -13.66 12.29 3.00
CA ASP A 126 -13.22 11.55 1.83
C ASP A 126 -14.36 10.77 1.14
N GLU A 127 -15.61 10.85 1.62
CA GLU A 127 -16.75 10.10 1.09
C GLU A 127 -17.02 10.30 -0.40
N ASP A 128 -16.70 11.48 -0.94
CA ASP A 128 -16.88 11.80 -2.35
C ASP A 128 -15.77 11.28 -3.25
N LYS A 129 -14.65 10.80 -2.68
CA LYS A 129 -13.56 10.23 -3.49
C LYS A 129 -14.07 8.98 -4.19
N LYS A 130 -13.94 8.97 -5.51
CA LYS A 130 -14.46 7.91 -6.40
C LYS A 130 -14.04 6.50 -5.96
N LEU A 131 -12.79 6.34 -5.49
CA LEU A 131 -12.29 5.04 -5.05
C LEU A 131 -13.09 4.48 -3.86
N PHE A 132 -13.41 5.31 -2.87
CA PHE A 132 -14.20 4.91 -1.70
C PHE A 132 -15.67 4.71 -2.07
N ARG A 133 -16.23 5.59 -2.90
CA ARG A 133 -17.61 5.45 -3.40
C ARG A 133 -17.82 4.10 -4.11
N ASP A 134 -16.98 3.81 -5.10
CA ASP A 134 -17.12 2.63 -5.96
C ASP A 134 -16.82 1.30 -5.24
N LYS A 135 -15.90 1.32 -4.25
CA LYS A 135 -15.40 0.08 -3.63
C LYS A 135 -15.98 -0.18 -2.24
N ILE A 136 -16.45 0.85 -1.55
CA ILE A 136 -16.94 0.74 -0.17
C ILE A 136 -18.40 1.18 -0.09
N LEU A 137 -18.72 2.45 -0.38
CA LEU A 137 -20.04 3.01 -0.09
C LEU A 137 -21.17 2.34 -0.89
N MET A 138 -20.98 2.11 -2.19
CA MET A 138 -21.98 1.42 -3.01
C MET A 138 -22.29 -0.01 -2.53
N LYS A 139 -21.30 -0.72 -1.97
CA LYS A 139 -21.53 -2.05 -1.39
C LYS A 139 -22.37 -1.97 -0.11
N LYS A 140 -22.16 -0.91 0.69
CA LYS A 140 -22.93 -0.67 1.92
C LYS A 140 -24.40 -0.39 1.59
N GLU A 141 -24.66 0.47 0.60
CA GLU A 141 -26.01 0.82 0.16
C GLU A 141 -26.78 -0.38 -0.37
N LYS A 142 -26.09 -1.31 -1.04
CA LYS A 142 -26.67 -2.55 -1.57
C LYS A 142 -26.74 -3.69 -0.55
N GLU A 143 -26.37 -3.44 0.71
CA GLU A 143 -26.27 -4.45 1.77
C GLU A 143 -25.44 -5.68 1.39
N GLU A 144 -24.44 -5.50 0.51
CA GLU A 144 -23.60 -6.60 0.02
C GLU A 144 -22.72 -7.14 1.15
N THR A 145 -22.59 -8.47 1.21
CA THR A 145 -21.74 -9.11 2.21
C THR A 145 -20.25 -8.92 1.89
N THR A 146 -19.46 -8.48 2.88
CA THR A 146 -18.00 -8.34 2.71
C THR A 146 -17.34 -9.72 2.56
N SER A 147 -16.61 -9.91 1.46
CA SER A 147 -15.83 -11.12 1.22
C SER A 147 -14.64 -11.25 2.18
N LEU A 148 -13.98 -12.42 2.20
CA LEU A 148 -12.71 -12.58 2.94
C LEU A 148 -11.62 -11.66 2.37
N GLU A 149 -11.59 -11.50 1.05
CA GLU A 149 -10.63 -10.62 0.38
C GLU A 149 -10.84 -9.17 0.82
N ASP A 150 -12.08 -8.70 0.81
CA ASP A 150 -12.48 -7.38 1.30
C ASP A 150 -11.99 -7.16 2.75
N TYR A 151 -12.24 -8.12 3.64
CA TYR A 151 -11.75 -8.06 5.03
C TYR A 151 -10.24 -7.87 5.13
N ILE A 152 -9.46 -8.62 4.34
CA ILE A 152 -7.99 -8.50 4.33
C ILE A 152 -7.58 -7.10 3.87
N ILE A 153 -8.21 -6.58 2.82
CA ILE A 153 -7.91 -5.27 2.27
C ILE A 153 -8.18 -4.17 3.31
N PHE A 154 -9.32 -4.21 4.00
CA PHE A 154 -9.62 -3.21 5.03
C PHE A 154 -8.72 -3.34 6.24
N LYS A 155 -8.41 -4.58 6.66
CA LYS A 155 -7.45 -4.82 7.74
C LYS A 155 -6.06 -4.26 7.39
N LYS A 156 -5.54 -4.52 6.18
CA LYS A 156 -4.27 -3.96 5.67
C LYS A 156 -4.29 -2.44 5.70
N THR A 157 -5.33 -1.85 5.13
CA THR A 157 -5.48 -0.39 5.00
C THR A 157 -5.48 0.28 6.37
N HIS A 158 -6.34 -0.20 7.29
CA HIS A 158 -6.46 0.36 8.62
C HIS A 158 -5.17 0.15 9.46
N LEU A 159 -4.55 -1.03 9.35
CA LEU A 159 -3.26 -1.34 9.99
C LEU A 159 -2.17 -0.37 9.58
N LEU A 160 -2.01 -0.17 8.26
CA LEU A 160 -0.97 0.68 7.72
C LEU A 160 -1.23 2.15 8.03
N TYR A 161 -2.51 2.55 8.11
CA TYR A 161 -2.88 3.88 8.57
C TYR A 161 -2.44 4.09 10.03
N ASP A 162 -2.81 3.20 10.95
CA ASP A 162 -2.35 3.28 12.35
C ASP A 162 -0.83 3.23 12.49
N TRP A 163 -0.17 2.44 11.63
CA TRP A 163 1.28 2.33 11.57
C TRP A 163 1.94 3.67 11.24
N ILE A 164 1.58 4.30 10.12
CA ILE A 164 2.20 5.58 9.71
C ILE A 164 1.70 6.79 10.52
N MET A 165 0.59 6.66 11.25
CA MET A 165 0.14 7.70 12.15
C MET A 165 1.02 7.77 13.40
N GLY A 166 1.86 6.77 13.70
CA GLY A 166 2.85 6.86 14.78
C GLY A 166 2.29 6.96 16.20
N LYS A 167 0.97 7.10 16.39
CA LYS A 167 0.33 7.36 17.69
C LYS A 167 0.22 6.13 18.59
N LYS A 168 0.25 4.93 18.01
CA LYS A 168 0.14 3.67 18.77
C LYS A 168 1.52 3.04 18.91
N SER A 169 1.81 2.50 20.10
CA SER A 169 2.99 1.67 20.30
C SER A 169 2.90 0.40 19.45
N VAL A 170 4.05 -0.21 19.12
CA VAL A 170 4.07 -1.47 18.36
C VAL A 170 3.23 -2.53 19.08
N LYS A 171 3.37 -2.65 20.41
CA LYS A 171 2.60 -3.59 21.24
C LYS A 171 1.09 -3.39 21.12
N ALA A 172 0.62 -2.14 21.10
CA ALA A 172 -0.80 -1.84 20.94
C ALA A 172 -1.30 -2.26 19.54
N ILE A 173 -0.52 -2.03 18.49
CA ILE A 173 -0.84 -2.49 17.13
C ILE A 173 -0.82 -4.03 17.07
N GLU A 174 0.16 -4.69 17.69
CA GLU A 174 0.20 -6.16 17.73
C GLU A 174 -1.07 -6.74 18.35
N GLN A 175 -1.52 -6.17 19.47
CA GLN A 175 -2.74 -6.58 20.17
C GLN A 175 -4.01 -6.32 19.37
N GLU A 176 -4.16 -5.11 18.80
CA GLU A 176 -5.37 -4.71 18.08
C GLU A 176 -5.60 -5.53 16.80
N TYR A 177 -4.51 -5.87 16.10
CA TYR A 177 -4.58 -6.57 14.82
C TYR A 177 -4.28 -8.06 14.92
N GLY A 178 -3.85 -8.54 16.09
CA GLY A 178 -3.44 -9.93 16.30
C GLY A 178 -2.28 -10.32 15.40
N LEU A 179 -1.26 -9.46 15.30
CA LEU A 179 -0.09 -9.66 14.45
C LEU A 179 1.18 -9.49 15.27
N TYR A 180 2.22 -10.24 14.92
CA TYR A 180 3.55 -10.01 15.48
C TYR A 180 4.25 -8.85 14.78
N ARG A 181 5.13 -8.16 15.49
CA ARG A 181 5.90 -7.00 15.02
C ARG A 181 6.55 -7.23 13.67
N GLY A 182 7.17 -8.40 13.47
CA GLY A 182 7.86 -8.73 12.22
C GLY A 182 6.92 -8.88 11.02
N CYS A 183 5.62 -9.08 11.24
CA CYS A 183 4.64 -9.06 10.17
C CYS A 183 4.23 -7.63 9.83
N ILE A 184 4.15 -6.74 10.82
CA ILE A 184 3.88 -5.31 10.62
C ILE A 184 5.01 -4.68 9.81
N TYR A 185 6.28 -4.91 10.19
CA TYR A 185 7.44 -4.42 9.44
C TYR A 185 7.46 -4.92 7.99
N ARG A 186 7.27 -6.23 7.77
CA ARG A 186 7.21 -6.79 6.41
C ARG A 186 6.08 -6.21 5.56
N LEU A 187 4.94 -5.89 6.17
CA LEU A 187 3.86 -5.18 5.47
C LEU A 187 4.25 -3.74 5.17
N GLY A 188 4.88 -3.03 6.11
CA GLY A 188 5.43 -1.70 5.91
C GLY A 188 6.39 -1.66 4.71
N GLU A 189 7.37 -2.55 4.67
CA GLU A 189 8.31 -2.71 3.54
C GLU A 189 7.60 -3.02 2.22
N GLY A 190 6.68 -4.01 2.23
CA GLY A 190 5.94 -4.39 1.03
C GLY A 190 5.08 -3.27 0.47
N PHE A 191 4.42 -2.50 1.33
CA PHE A 191 3.61 -1.35 0.91
C PHE A 191 4.46 -0.12 0.57
N SER A 192 5.62 0.05 1.21
CA SER A 192 6.61 1.06 0.83
C SER A 192 7.07 0.87 -0.62
N TRP A 193 7.38 -0.37 -1.00
CA TRP A 193 7.71 -0.73 -2.38
C TRP A 193 6.56 -0.45 -3.37
N LEU A 194 5.30 -0.70 -2.96
CA LEU A 194 4.15 -0.37 -3.79
C LEU A 194 3.93 1.14 -3.92
N ALA A 195 4.15 1.91 -2.86
CA ALA A 195 4.08 3.37 -2.89
C ALA A 195 5.17 3.97 -3.79
N ASP A 196 6.41 3.48 -3.71
CA ASP A 196 7.52 3.84 -4.60
C ASP A 196 7.26 3.43 -6.06
N SER A 197 6.58 2.30 -6.28
CA SER A 197 6.13 1.91 -7.60
C SER A 197 5.07 2.87 -8.15
N LEU A 198 4.12 3.28 -7.31
CA LEU A 198 3.07 4.25 -7.68
C LEU A 198 3.66 5.62 -8.04
N SER A 199 4.63 6.14 -7.27
CA SER A 199 5.29 7.42 -7.60
C SER A 199 6.00 7.36 -8.95
N ALA A 200 6.78 6.31 -9.21
CA ALA A 200 7.48 6.17 -10.49
C ALA A 200 6.50 6.04 -11.68
N ILE A 201 5.35 5.37 -11.48
CA ILE A 201 4.31 5.30 -12.52
C ILE A 201 3.71 6.70 -12.75
N ALA A 202 3.40 7.43 -11.67
CA ALA A 202 2.88 8.80 -11.76
C ALA A 202 3.84 9.71 -12.55
N GLU A 203 5.13 9.66 -12.24
CA GLU A 203 6.19 10.38 -12.99
C GLU A 203 6.19 10.00 -14.47
N SER A 204 6.16 8.70 -14.78
CA SER A 204 6.18 8.21 -16.16
C SER A 204 4.97 8.66 -17.00
N VAL A 205 3.85 9.00 -16.36
CA VAL A 205 2.65 9.53 -17.03
C VAL A 205 2.54 11.06 -16.95
N GLY A 206 3.59 11.74 -16.48
CA GLY A 206 3.73 13.19 -16.49
C GLY A 206 3.01 13.92 -15.35
N TRP A 207 2.77 13.27 -14.22
CA TRP A 207 2.11 13.91 -13.06
C TRP A 207 2.95 15.01 -12.40
N GLU A 208 4.28 14.96 -12.50
CA GLU A 208 5.18 15.97 -11.90
C GLU A 208 4.81 17.41 -12.29
N LYS A 209 4.33 17.60 -13.52
CA LYS A 209 3.96 18.91 -14.07
C LYS A 209 2.55 19.36 -13.69
N LYS A 210 1.71 18.46 -13.16
CA LYS A 210 0.28 18.70 -12.90
C LYS A 210 -0.04 18.78 -11.41
N ILE A 211 0.56 17.93 -10.57
CA ILE A 211 0.18 17.76 -9.16
C ILE A 211 1.41 17.39 -8.30
N ASN A 212 2.40 18.29 -8.22
CA ASN A 212 3.67 18.03 -7.52
C ASN A 212 3.46 17.68 -6.02
N LYS A 213 2.50 18.33 -5.35
CA LYS A 213 2.24 18.11 -3.92
C LYS A 213 1.82 16.68 -3.60
N ASP A 214 0.91 16.09 -4.39
CA ASP A 214 0.47 14.71 -4.15
C ASP A 214 1.51 13.67 -4.55
N LEU A 215 2.31 13.94 -5.60
CA LEU A 215 3.45 13.07 -5.89
C LEU A 215 4.42 13.02 -4.71
N ASN A 216 4.71 14.17 -4.09
CA ASN A 216 5.54 14.21 -2.88
C ASN A 216 4.87 13.51 -1.71
N LYS A 217 3.54 13.57 -1.55
CA LYS A 217 2.83 12.75 -0.54
C LYS A 217 3.06 11.26 -0.77
N ILE A 218 2.98 10.77 -2.02
CA ILE A 218 3.21 9.35 -2.35
C ILE A 218 4.66 8.95 -2.06
N ARG A 219 5.64 9.77 -2.49
CA ARG A 219 7.07 9.54 -2.21
C ARG A 219 7.34 9.51 -0.71
N MET A 220 6.80 10.48 0.04
CA MET A 220 6.94 10.57 1.49
C MET A 220 6.30 9.36 2.20
N LEU A 221 5.15 8.92 1.72
CA LEU A 221 4.45 7.76 2.27
C LEU A 221 5.29 6.49 2.17
N SER A 222 6.06 6.31 1.07
CA SER A 222 6.97 5.16 0.92
C SER A 222 7.95 5.06 2.09
N ASN A 223 8.60 6.17 2.47
CA ASN A 223 9.54 6.17 3.61
C ASN A 223 8.81 5.96 4.94
N ARG A 224 7.67 6.64 5.13
CA ARG A 224 6.86 6.50 6.36
C ARG A 224 6.35 5.07 6.58
N LEU A 225 6.10 4.32 5.52
CA LEU A 225 5.65 2.93 5.60
C LEU A 225 6.74 1.99 6.11
N VAL A 226 8.01 2.23 5.80
CA VAL A 226 9.14 1.46 6.36
C VAL A 226 9.28 1.74 7.85
N GLU A 227 9.30 3.01 8.21
CA GLU A 227 9.67 3.47 9.55
C GLU A 227 8.50 3.45 10.55
N GLY A 228 7.26 3.53 10.06
CA GLY A 228 6.07 3.62 10.90
C GLY A 228 5.97 4.92 11.68
N VAL A 229 6.40 6.03 11.07
CA VAL A 229 6.43 7.34 11.69
C VAL A 229 5.48 8.33 11.01
N GLN A 230 5.07 9.32 11.77
CA GLN A 230 4.39 10.49 11.22
C GLN A 230 5.32 11.25 10.28
N GLU A 231 4.73 12.03 9.39
CA GLU A 231 5.48 12.85 8.44
C GLU A 231 6.49 13.77 9.13
N LYS A 232 6.12 14.41 10.25
CA LYS A 232 7.01 15.27 11.03
C LYS A 232 8.25 14.56 11.60
N GLY A 233 8.20 13.23 11.76
CA GLY A 233 9.31 12.44 12.30
C GLY A 233 10.18 11.79 11.23
N ILE A 234 9.87 11.99 9.94
CA ILE A 234 10.57 11.26 8.88
C ILE A 234 12.04 11.67 8.76
N ASN A 235 12.34 12.96 8.92
CA ASN A 235 13.70 13.47 8.83
C ASN A 235 14.59 12.85 9.90
N LEU A 236 14.05 12.60 11.09
CA LEU A 236 14.77 11.88 12.15
C LEU A 236 14.97 10.41 11.84
N ALA A 237 13.96 9.74 11.27
CA ALA A 237 14.07 8.33 10.91
C ALA A 237 15.17 8.10 9.86
N LEU A 238 15.29 9.02 8.90
CA LEU A 238 16.29 8.97 7.82
C LEU A 238 17.72 9.25 8.28
N LEU A 239 17.95 9.66 9.54
CA LEU A 239 19.30 9.76 10.11
C LEU A 239 19.92 8.40 10.42
N TYR A 240 19.11 7.32 10.44
CA TYR A 240 19.54 5.95 10.73
C TYR A 240 20.39 5.81 12.01
N MET A 241 20.10 6.65 13.01
CA MET A 241 20.81 6.63 14.28
C MET A 241 20.54 5.31 15.03
N PRO A 242 21.57 4.53 15.38
CA PRO A 242 21.39 3.29 16.13
C PRO A 242 20.63 3.52 17.44
N GLY A 243 19.62 2.69 17.70
CA GLY A 243 18.78 2.81 18.90
C GLY A 243 17.66 3.84 18.81
N LEU A 244 17.60 4.66 17.76
CA LEU A 244 16.51 5.60 17.54
C LEU A 244 15.28 4.88 16.96
N SER A 245 14.39 4.44 17.84
CA SER A 245 13.16 3.74 17.46
C SER A 245 12.04 4.73 17.10
N ARG A 246 10.98 4.25 16.43
CA ARG A 246 9.76 5.04 16.20
C ARG A 246 9.14 5.64 17.47
N TYR A 247 9.37 5.01 18.63
CA TYR A 247 8.95 5.55 19.93
C TYR A 247 9.77 6.79 20.29
N HIS A 248 11.10 6.72 20.18
CA HIS A 248 11.99 7.85 20.42
C HIS A 248 11.70 9.00 19.45
N ILE A 249 11.55 8.69 18.16
CA ILE A 249 11.22 9.69 17.13
C ILE A 249 9.94 10.43 17.46
N ARG A 250 8.88 9.71 17.86
CA ARG A 250 7.62 10.33 18.26
C ARG A 250 7.84 11.28 19.44
N ARG A 251 8.54 10.83 20.49
CA ARG A 251 8.83 11.63 21.69
C ARG A 251 9.59 12.91 21.36
N LEU A 252 10.60 12.80 20.49
CA LEU A 252 11.37 13.95 20.01
C LEU A 252 10.47 14.95 19.26
N VAL A 253 9.65 14.47 18.33
CA VAL A 253 8.70 15.31 17.59
C VAL A 253 7.69 15.99 18.52
N GLU A 254 7.17 15.28 19.52
CA GLU A 254 6.26 15.84 20.54
C GLU A 254 6.95 16.91 21.40
N ALA A 255 8.26 16.81 21.60
CA ALA A 255 9.09 17.80 22.29
C ALA A 255 9.56 18.95 21.39
N GLY A 256 9.21 18.95 20.09
CA GLY A 256 9.59 20.00 19.14
C GLY A 256 10.86 19.71 18.33
N TYR A 257 11.50 18.56 18.54
CA TYR A 257 12.66 18.11 17.77
C TYR A 257 12.21 17.31 16.56
N GLY A 258 12.20 17.93 15.37
CA GLY A 258 11.71 17.33 14.13
C GLY A 258 12.80 16.99 13.10
N ASP A 259 14.02 17.48 13.32
CA ASP A 259 15.12 17.34 12.35
C ASP A 259 16.50 17.37 13.04
N GLU A 260 17.54 17.11 12.27
CA GLU A 260 18.92 17.11 12.74
C GLU A 260 19.33 18.43 13.38
N LYS A 261 18.88 19.57 12.84
CA LYS A 261 19.24 20.89 13.34
C LYS A 261 18.70 21.08 14.76
N SER A 262 17.43 20.71 14.97
CA SER A 262 16.80 20.77 16.29
C SER A 262 17.50 19.89 17.33
N LEU A 263 18.08 18.76 16.91
CA LEU A 263 18.85 17.88 17.82
C LEU A 263 20.23 18.44 18.17
N ARG A 264 20.89 19.11 17.23
CA ARG A 264 22.22 19.72 17.46
C ARG A 264 22.19 20.83 18.49
N ASP A 265 21.08 21.56 18.55
CA ASP A 265 20.88 22.68 19.47
C ASP A 265 20.38 22.21 20.86
N ALA A 266 20.09 20.92 21.03
CA ALA A 266 19.58 20.34 22.28
C ALA A 266 20.70 19.87 23.21
N SER A 267 20.53 20.07 24.51
CA SER A 267 21.42 19.53 25.54
C SER A 267 21.11 18.06 25.87
N GLU A 268 22.10 17.32 26.36
CA GLU A 268 21.90 15.93 26.82
C GLU A 268 20.83 15.82 27.92
N VAL A 269 20.73 16.84 28.78
CA VAL A 269 19.73 16.91 29.85
C VAL A 269 18.31 17.08 29.29
N GLU A 270 18.15 17.78 28.16
CA GLU A 270 16.85 17.91 27.49
C GLU A 270 16.46 16.62 26.77
N LEU A 271 17.42 15.96 26.11
CA LEU A 271 17.17 14.70 25.38
C LEU A 271 16.98 13.48 26.29
N GLY A 272 17.48 13.53 27.54
CA GLY A 272 17.35 12.46 28.53
C GLY A 272 15.99 12.38 29.26
N LYS A 273 15.06 13.30 29.01
CA LYS A 273 13.74 13.41 29.68
C LYS A 273 12.58 12.75 28.91
#